data_AF-A0A914G1P5-F1
#
_entry.id   AF-A0A914G1P5-F1
#
_cell.length_a   1.000
_cell.length_b   1.000
_cell.length_c   1.000
_cell.angle_alpha   90.00
_cell.angle_beta   90.00
_cell.angle_gamma   90.00
#
_symmetry.space_group_name_H-M   'P 1'
#
loop_
_entity.id
_entity.type
_entity.pdbx_description
1 polymer ?
#
loop_
_entity_poly.entity_id
_entity_poly.type
_entity_poly.pdbx_seq_one_letter_code
_entity_poly.pdbx_strand_id
1 'polypeptide(L)'
;MAKFEFHIVLGKREEHEFQKLILMAAGIVIGKAFTMAAIKYAASMLYLRCREICDFTLHRLYFKRHGFYRLNILSNNLDNPDQRMTQDVEKCCRLFTSELLAPILMAPFIICYYTYLTYISSGFLGPITIYIFFIIATVVNKLLLSPTIELVTEQEQKEGDFRLKHVEVRSNTESIAFYQSGLTENVFTNQKLGSLLKTQKKLFNWRFALG
;
A
#
# COMPACT_ATOMS: atom_id res chain seq x y z
N MET A 1 -24.14 11.28 20.51
CA MET A 1 -24.90 12.41 21.10
C MET A 1 -25.26 13.48 20.09
N ALA A 2 -24.31 14.14 19.41
CA ALA A 2 -24.59 15.25 18.48
C ALA A 2 -25.61 14.95 17.34
N LYS A 3 -25.62 13.72 16.79
CA LYS A 3 -26.60 13.30 15.76
C LYS A 3 -28.04 13.18 16.29
N PHE A 4 -28.21 12.87 17.57
CA PHE A 4 -29.53 12.63 18.17
C PHE A 4 -30.19 13.95 18.58
N GLU A 5 -29.41 14.92 19.08
CA GLU A 5 -29.89 16.28 19.38
C GLU A 5 -30.30 17.05 18.13
N PHE A 6 -29.57 16.90 17.01
CA PHE A 6 -29.90 17.54 15.74
C PHE A 6 -31.33 17.17 15.25
N HIS A 7 -31.73 15.90 15.43
CA HIS A 7 -33.05 15.41 15.03
C HIS A 7 -34.19 15.91 15.94
N ILE A 8 -33.91 16.13 17.23
CA ILE A 8 -34.87 16.62 18.22
C ILE A 8 -35.11 18.13 18.03
N VAL A 9 -34.07 18.90 17.70
CA VAL A 9 -34.16 20.35 17.45
C VAL A 9 -34.91 20.65 16.14
N LEU A 10 -34.72 19.83 15.10
CA LEU A 10 -35.48 19.95 13.84
C LEU A 10 -37.00 19.78 14.03
N GLY A 11 -37.41 18.96 15.01
CA GLY A 11 -38.82 18.75 15.35
C GLY A 11 -39.45 19.88 16.18
N LYS A 12 -38.65 20.73 16.83
CA LYS A 12 -39.13 21.78 17.76
C LYS A 12 -39.18 23.20 17.18
N ARG A 13 -38.70 23.43 15.95
CA ARG A 13 -38.85 24.70 15.21
C ARG A 13 -38.28 25.94 15.96
N GLU A 14 -37.28 25.75 16.82
CA GLU A 14 -36.57 26.84 17.50
C GLU A 14 -35.36 27.29 16.65
N GLU A 15 -35.53 28.38 15.90
CA GLU A 15 -34.55 28.86 14.89
C GLU A 15 -33.18 29.20 15.49
N HIS A 16 -33.12 29.73 16.72
CA HIS A 16 -31.89 30.15 17.36
C HIS A 16 -31.01 28.97 17.83
N GLU A 17 -31.60 27.92 18.40
CA GLU A 17 -30.87 26.70 18.78
C GLU A 17 -30.36 25.96 17.54
N PHE A 18 -31.12 25.97 16.44
CA PHE A 18 -30.69 25.41 15.16
C PHE A 18 -29.47 26.16 14.58
N GLN A 19 -29.48 27.49 14.57
CA GLN A 19 -28.35 28.30 14.11
C GLN A 19 -27.08 28.06 14.94
N LYS A 20 -27.21 27.94 16.27
CA LYS A 20 -26.10 27.64 17.17
C LYS A 20 -25.51 26.25 16.89
N LEU A 21 -26.35 25.25 16.64
CA LEU A 21 -25.91 23.89 16.31
C LEU A 21 -25.19 23.83 14.96
N ILE A 22 -25.67 24.58 13.96
CA ILE A 22 -24.99 24.73 12.67
C ILE A 22 -23.62 25.39 12.85
N LEU A 23 -23.53 26.47 13.62
CA LEU A 23 -22.26 27.16 13.85
C LEU A 23 -21.24 26.25 14.56
N MET A 24 -21.69 25.51 15.57
CA MET A 24 -20.86 24.53 16.27
C MET A 24 -20.41 23.40 15.35
N ALA A 25 -21.31 22.85 14.54
CA ALA A 25 -20.98 21.82 13.55
C ALA A 25 -19.98 22.33 12.50
N ALA A 26 -20.18 23.55 11.99
CA ALA A 26 -19.25 24.20 11.06
C ALA A 26 -17.86 24.37 11.70
N GLY A 27 -17.79 24.81 12.95
CA GLY A 27 -16.54 24.91 13.71
C GLY A 27 -15.82 23.57 13.84
N ILE A 28 -16.54 22.49 14.16
CA ILE A 28 -15.99 21.13 14.25
C ILE A 28 -15.46 20.67 12.88
N VAL A 29 -16.19 20.91 11.80
CA VAL A 29 -15.77 20.51 10.44
C VAL A 29 -14.51 21.26 10.01
N ILE A 30 -14.45 22.57 10.26
CA ILE A 30 -13.27 23.39 9.95
C ILE A 30 -12.07 22.93 10.78
N GLY A 31 -12.26 22.72 12.09
CA GLY A 31 -11.21 22.20 12.97
C GLY A 31 -10.69 20.84 12.51
N LYS A 32 -11.58 19.90 12.18
CA LYS A 32 -11.21 18.59 11.64
C LYS A 32 -10.43 18.71 10.32
N ALA A 33 -10.88 19.58 9.40
CA ALA A 33 -10.21 19.79 8.12
C ALA A 33 -8.79 20.31 8.33
N PHE A 34 -8.61 21.26 9.25
CA PHE A 34 -7.30 21.78 9.61
C PHE A 34 -6.38 20.72 10.22
N THR A 35 -6.88 19.95 11.20
CA THR A 35 -6.11 18.84 11.80
C THR A 35 -5.71 17.81 10.74
N MET A 36 -6.62 17.44 9.84
CA MET A 36 -6.31 16.49 8.76
C MET A 36 -5.25 17.03 7.80
N ALA A 37 -5.31 18.32 7.45
CA ALA A 37 -4.30 18.96 6.63
C ALA A 37 -2.92 18.98 7.33
N ALA A 38 -2.89 19.31 8.62
CA ALA A 38 -1.67 19.31 9.43
C ALA A 38 -1.04 17.91 9.51
N ILE A 39 -1.84 16.87 9.75
CA ILE A 39 -1.36 15.47 9.77
C ILE A 39 -0.79 15.07 8.41
N LYS A 40 -1.48 15.39 7.30
CA LYS A 40 -0.99 15.09 5.95
C LYS A 40 0.33 15.79 5.65
N TYR A 41 0.48 17.04 6.06
CA TYR A 41 1.72 17.80 5.90
C TYR A 41 2.86 17.16 6.72
N ALA A 42 2.62 16.85 7.98
CA ALA A 42 3.60 16.17 8.84
C ALA A 42 4.01 14.80 8.28
N ALA A 43 3.05 14.02 7.79
CA ALA A 43 3.31 12.73 7.13
C ALA A 43 4.16 12.88 5.87
N SER A 44 3.90 13.92 5.07
CA SER A 44 4.68 14.22 3.85
C SER A 44 6.13 14.62 4.19
N MET A 45 6.32 15.38 5.26
CA MET A 45 7.67 15.75 5.72
C MET A 45 8.43 14.52 6.28
N LEU A 46 7.73 13.66 7.03
CA LEU A 46 8.29 12.42 7.53
C LEU A 46 8.67 11.46 6.40
N TYR A 47 7.83 11.36 5.36
CA TYR A 47 8.12 10.61 4.14
C TYR A 47 9.46 11.02 3.53
N LEU A 48 9.68 12.33 3.32
CA LEU A 48 10.91 12.83 2.72
C LEU A 48 12.14 12.45 3.55
N ARG A 49 12.09 12.64 4.87
CA ARG A 49 13.19 12.28 5.77
C ARG A 49 13.43 10.78 5.84
N CYS A 50 12.37 9.98 5.86
CA CYS A 50 12.46 8.52 5.86
C CYS A 50 13.13 8.04 4.57
N ARG A 51 12.67 8.51 3.41
CA ARG A 51 13.25 8.19 2.11
C ARG A 51 14.73 8.59 2.04
N GLU A 52 15.05 9.81 2.46
CA GLU A 52 16.44 10.31 2.51
C GLU A 52 17.36 9.36 3.29
N ILE A 53 16.97 8.99 4.51
CA ILE A 53 17.77 8.11 5.37
C ILE A 53 17.89 6.69 4.79
N CYS A 54 16.78 6.14 4.27
CA CYS A 54 16.75 4.81 3.67
C CYS A 54 17.65 4.74 2.43
N ASP A 55 17.49 5.69 1.49
CA ASP A 55 18.25 5.72 0.24
C ASP A 55 19.74 5.94 0.50
N PHE A 56 20.12 6.88 1.38
CA PHE A 56 21.53 7.09 1.73
C PHE A 56 22.15 5.85 2.37
N THR A 57 21.42 5.17 3.26
CA THR A 57 21.89 3.96 3.92
C THR A 57 22.05 2.81 2.92
N LEU A 58 21.06 2.60 2.04
CA LEU A 58 21.10 1.57 1.02
C LEU A 58 22.21 1.82 0.00
N HIS A 59 22.36 3.05 -0.50
CA HIS A 59 23.46 3.40 -1.39
C HIS A 59 24.83 3.14 -0.74
N ARG A 60 25.01 3.54 0.52
CA ARG A 60 26.26 3.26 1.24
C ARG A 60 26.56 1.77 1.34
N LEU A 61 25.54 0.93 1.56
CA LEU A 61 25.70 -0.52 1.63
C LEU A 61 25.96 -1.13 0.24
N TYR A 62 25.27 -0.65 -0.79
CA TYR A 62 25.37 -1.13 -2.17
C TYR A 62 26.76 -0.88 -2.76
N PHE A 63 27.32 0.31 -2.56
CA PHE A 63 28.64 0.66 -3.09
C PHE A 63 29.82 0.20 -2.22
N LYS A 64 29.57 -0.21 -0.96
CA LYS A 64 30.63 -0.71 -0.07
C LYS A 64 31.02 -2.14 -0.43
N ARG A 65 32.32 -2.44 -0.39
CA ARG A 65 32.89 -3.81 -0.57
C ARG A 65 32.37 -4.54 -1.81
N HIS A 66 32.24 -3.84 -2.93
CA HIS A 66 31.72 -4.40 -4.20
C HIS A 66 30.32 -5.02 -4.05
N GLY A 67 29.46 -4.46 -3.18
CA GLY A 67 28.08 -4.94 -2.98
C GLY A 67 27.28 -5.02 -4.28
N PHE A 68 27.41 -4.02 -5.15
CA PHE A 68 26.81 -4.01 -6.48
C PHE A 68 27.21 -5.22 -7.33
N TYR A 69 28.50 -5.60 -7.35
CA TYR A 69 28.97 -6.76 -8.11
C TYR A 69 28.40 -8.05 -7.51
N ARG A 70 28.43 -8.16 -6.17
CA ARG A 70 27.92 -9.36 -5.48
C ARG A 70 26.42 -9.55 -5.68
N LEU A 71 25.65 -8.48 -5.68
CA LEU A 71 24.20 -8.53 -5.84
C LEU A 71 23.78 -8.79 -7.29
N ASN A 72 24.51 -8.28 -8.27
CA ASN A 72 24.13 -8.46 -9.68
C ASN A 72 24.70 -9.75 -10.30
N ILE A 73 25.85 -10.23 -9.84
CA ILE A 73 26.57 -11.36 -10.48
C ILE A 73 26.64 -12.60 -9.61
N LEU A 74 26.78 -12.47 -8.29
CA LEU A 74 26.97 -13.61 -7.39
C LEU A 74 25.67 -14.10 -6.72
N SER A 75 24.62 -13.28 -6.66
CA SER A 75 23.34 -13.68 -6.05
C SER A 75 22.27 -13.96 -7.10
N ASN A 76 21.90 -15.24 -7.25
CA ASN A 76 20.75 -15.66 -8.06
C ASN A 76 19.40 -15.56 -7.33
N ASN A 77 19.39 -15.16 -6.05
CA ASN A 77 18.17 -15.11 -5.23
C ASN A 77 17.52 -13.71 -5.18
N LEU A 78 18.13 -12.70 -5.80
CA LEU A 78 17.67 -11.31 -5.70
C LEU A 78 17.50 -10.70 -7.09
N ASP A 79 16.28 -10.75 -7.60
CA ASP A 79 15.97 -10.18 -8.91
C ASP A 79 15.79 -8.65 -8.83
N ASN A 80 16.23 -7.96 -9.89
CA ASN A 80 16.04 -6.52 -10.14
C ASN A 80 16.38 -5.61 -8.93
N PRO A 81 17.63 -5.66 -8.41
CA PRO A 81 18.03 -4.89 -7.22
C PRO A 81 17.90 -3.37 -7.39
N ASP A 82 18.06 -2.87 -8.61
CA ASP A 82 17.85 -1.48 -9.01
C ASP A 82 16.40 -1.04 -8.84
N GLN A 83 15.44 -1.86 -9.29
CA GLN A 83 14.00 -1.58 -9.11
C GLN A 83 13.64 -1.56 -7.61
N ARG A 84 14.17 -2.52 -6.83
CA ARG A 84 13.89 -2.60 -5.39
C ARG A 84 14.41 -1.37 -4.64
N MET A 85 15.63 -0.93 -4.95
CA MET A 85 16.21 0.25 -4.31
C MET A 85 15.52 1.56 -4.71
N THR A 86 15.00 1.66 -5.93
CA THR A 86 14.42 2.91 -6.44
C THR A 86 12.91 3.00 -6.20
N GLN A 87 12.16 2.01 -6.65
CA GLN A 87 10.69 2.04 -6.65
C GLN A 87 10.10 1.49 -5.36
N ASP A 88 10.62 0.36 -4.87
CA ASP A 88 10.02 -0.31 -3.71
C ASP A 88 10.30 0.44 -2.41
N VAL A 89 11.50 1.01 -2.26
CA VAL A 89 11.84 1.88 -1.12
C VAL A 89 10.93 3.11 -1.11
N GLU A 90 10.73 3.77 -2.26
CA GLU A 90 9.80 4.90 -2.35
C GLU A 90 8.38 4.50 -1.92
N LYS A 91 7.85 3.42 -2.49
CA LYS A 91 6.49 2.93 -2.18
C LYS A 91 6.37 2.59 -0.71
N CYS A 92 7.35 1.88 -0.15
CA CYS A 92 7.40 1.49 1.26
C CYS A 92 7.38 2.72 2.17
N CYS A 93 8.29 3.67 1.97
CA CYS A 93 8.35 4.90 2.76
C CYS A 93 7.05 5.69 2.66
N ARG A 94 6.45 5.80 1.46
CA ARG A 94 5.20 6.52 1.24
C ARG A 94 4.02 5.85 1.97
N LEU A 95 3.83 4.55 1.78
CA LEU A 95 2.78 3.78 2.43
C LEU A 95 2.90 3.83 3.95
N PHE A 96 4.11 3.61 4.47
CA PHE A 96 4.37 3.62 5.91
C PHE A 96 3.98 4.96 6.55
N THR A 97 4.45 6.07 5.98
CA THR A 97 4.28 7.40 6.58
C THR A 97 2.92 8.02 6.32
N SER A 98 2.36 7.84 5.13
CA SER A 98 1.13 8.52 4.71
C SER A 98 -0.13 7.75 5.07
N GLU A 99 -0.07 6.41 5.07
CA GLU A 99 -1.26 5.56 5.21
C GLU A 99 -1.25 4.76 6.51
N LEU A 100 -0.10 4.23 6.94
CA LEU A 100 -0.05 3.29 8.06
C LEU A 100 0.23 3.94 9.41
N LEU A 101 1.11 4.95 9.47
CA LEU A 101 1.58 5.53 10.73
C LEU A 101 0.45 6.03 11.62
N ALA A 102 -0.43 6.89 11.10
CA ALA A 102 -1.51 7.48 11.88
C ALA A 102 -2.54 6.43 12.36
N PRO A 103 -3.08 5.54 11.51
CA PRO A 103 -3.96 4.47 11.97
C PRO A 103 -3.31 3.52 12.97
N ILE A 104 -2.05 3.14 12.79
CA ILE A 104 -1.34 2.25 13.73
C ILE A 104 -1.23 2.90 15.12
N LEU A 105 -0.91 4.20 15.17
CA LEU A 105 -0.83 4.95 16.43
C LEU A 105 -2.19 5.12 17.10
N MET A 106 -3.25 5.36 16.33
CA MET A 106 -4.61 5.59 16.86
C MET A 106 -5.35 4.28 17.21
N ALA A 107 -5.08 3.19 16.50
CA ALA A 107 -5.76 1.90 16.63
C ALA A 107 -5.88 1.42 18.09
N PRO A 108 -4.82 1.35 18.92
CA PRO A 108 -4.95 0.85 20.29
C PRO A 108 -5.89 1.71 21.13
N PHE A 109 -5.84 3.03 21.00
CA PHE A 109 -6.72 3.93 21.74
C PHE A 109 -8.19 3.75 21.35
N ILE A 110 -8.45 3.67 20.04
CA ILE A 110 -9.79 3.46 19.50
C ILE A 110 -10.34 2.10 19.95
N ILE A 111 -9.55 1.02 19.79
CA ILE A 111 -9.95 -0.33 20.17
C ILE A 111 -10.24 -0.40 21.66
N CYS A 112 -9.38 0.14 22.52
CA CYS A 112 -9.60 0.17 23.97
C CYS A 112 -10.88 0.94 24.34
N TYR A 113 -11.07 2.13 23.78
CA TYR A 113 -12.25 2.96 24.06
C TYR A 113 -13.56 2.27 23.66
N TYR A 114 -13.63 1.72 22.45
CA TYR A 114 -14.83 1.02 21.98
C TYR A 114 -15.05 -0.33 22.67
N THR A 115 -13.98 -1.01 23.07
CA THR A 115 -14.09 -2.23 23.88
C THR A 115 -14.71 -1.92 25.24
N TYR A 116 -14.26 -0.85 25.91
CA TYR A 116 -14.84 -0.39 27.16
C TYR A 116 -16.31 0.02 27.02
N LEU A 117 -16.63 0.80 25.97
CA LEU A 117 -18.01 1.21 25.69
C LEU A 117 -18.93 0.02 25.44
N THR A 118 -18.44 -0.98 24.71
CA THR A 118 -19.20 -2.22 24.41
C THR A 118 -19.37 -3.07 25.67
N TYR A 119 -18.34 -3.12 26.53
CA TYR A 119 -18.43 -3.81 27.81
C TYR A 119 -19.51 -3.21 28.71
N ILE A 120 -19.60 -1.88 28.78
CA ILE A 120 -20.67 -1.20 29.55
C ILE A 120 -22.05 -1.47 28.93
N SER A 121 -22.16 -1.39 27.60
CA SER A 121 -23.46 -1.47 26.93
C SER A 121 -24.03 -2.90 26.85
N SER A 122 -23.18 -3.92 26.75
CA SER A 122 -23.60 -5.30 26.44
C SER A 122 -23.01 -6.34 27.40
N GLY A 123 -22.29 -5.91 28.43
CA GLY A 123 -21.60 -6.79 29.37
C GLY A 123 -20.41 -7.52 28.75
N PHE A 124 -19.92 -8.54 29.44
CA PHE A 124 -18.71 -9.29 29.07
C PHE A 124 -18.83 -10.06 27.74
N LEU A 125 -20.03 -10.53 27.39
CA LEU A 125 -20.29 -11.29 26.16
C LEU A 125 -20.12 -10.47 24.88
N GLY A 126 -20.35 -9.15 24.93
CA GLY A 126 -20.28 -8.28 23.76
C GLY A 126 -18.88 -8.23 23.14
N PRO A 127 -17.86 -7.74 23.86
CA PRO A 127 -16.49 -7.67 23.35
C PRO A 127 -15.93 -9.03 22.91
N ILE A 128 -16.23 -10.12 23.64
CA ILE A 128 -15.75 -11.46 23.31
C ILE A 128 -16.25 -11.93 21.95
N THR A 129 -17.55 -11.74 21.70
CA THR A 129 -18.16 -12.15 20.42
C THR A 129 -17.53 -11.39 19.25
N ILE A 130 -17.28 -10.09 19.42
CA ILE A 130 -16.62 -9.26 18.41
C ILE A 130 -15.19 -9.73 18.16
N TYR A 131 -14.43 -10.05 19.20
CA TYR A 131 -13.06 -10.56 19.04
C TYR A 131 -13.00 -11.93 18.37
N ILE A 132 -13.91 -12.85 18.72
CA ILE A 132 -14.01 -14.16 18.06
C ILE A 132 -14.32 -13.97 16.57
N PHE A 133 -15.31 -13.13 16.26
CA PHE A 133 -15.65 -12.80 14.88
C PHE A 133 -14.46 -12.19 14.13
N PHE A 134 -13.73 -11.27 14.76
CA PHE A 134 -12.54 -10.64 14.17
C PHE A 134 -11.44 -11.66 13.86
N ILE A 135 -11.18 -12.61 14.75
CA ILE A 135 -10.19 -13.69 14.52
C ILE A 135 -10.60 -14.55 13.33
N ILE A 136 -11.85 -15.02 13.30
CA ILE A 136 -12.38 -15.85 12.20
C ILE A 136 -12.29 -15.09 10.87
N ALA A 137 -12.78 -13.84 10.85
CA ALA A 137 -12.71 -12.99 9.68
C ALA A 137 -11.26 -12.77 9.21
N THR A 138 -10.33 -12.56 10.14
CA THR A 138 -8.90 -12.36 9.81
C THR A 138 -8.30 -13.63 9.19
N VAL A 139 -8.60 -14.81 9.74
CA VAL A 139 -8.11 -16.08 9.20
C VAL A 139 -8.65 -16.32 7.79
N VAL A 140 -9.96 -16.14 7.59
CA VAL A 140 -10.60 -16.30 6.27
C VAL A 140 -10.00 -15.32 5.26
N ASN A 141 -9.90 -14.04 5.61
CA ASN A 141 -9.29 -13.02 4.74
C ASN A 141 -7.84 -13.36 4.39
N LYS A 142 -7.05 -13.83 5.36
CA LYS A 142 -5.66 -14.22 5.12
C LYS A 142 -5.56 -15.38 4.12
N LEU A 143 -6.41 -16.40 4.26
CA LEU A 143 -6.43 -17.54 3.34
C LEU A 143 -6.81 -17.12 1.91
N LEU A 144 -7.75 -16.19 1.77
CA LEU A 144 -8.16 -15.65 0.47
C LEU A 144 -7.08 -14.74 -0.16
N LEU A 145 -6.39 -13.94 0.65
CA LEU A 145 -5.36 -13.01 0.19
C LEU A 145 -4.03 -13.68 -0.13
N SER A 146 -3.66 -14.76 0.58
CA SER A 146 -2.37 -15.46 0.42
C SER A 146 -2.01 -15.76 -1.05
N PRO A 147 -2.88 -16.42 -1.86
CA PRO A 147 -2.56 -16.71 -3.26
C PRO A 147 -2.49 -15.45 -4.13
N THR A 148 -3.24 -14.40 -3.78
CA THR A 148 -3.22 -13.13 -4.52
C THR A 148 -1.85 -12.47 -4.41
N ILE A 149 -1.25 -12.48 -3.21
CA ILE A 149 0.07 -11.88 -2.96
C ILE A 149 1.13 -12.57 -3.82
N GLU A 150 1.15 -13.90 -3.83
CA GLU A 150 2.10 -14.69 -4.64
C GLU A 150 1.95 -14.38 -6.14
N LEU A 151 0.72 -14.30 -6.66
CA LEU A 151 0.47 -13.98 -8.06
C LEU A 151 0.86 -12.55 -8.44
N VAL A 152 0.65 -11.59 -7.54
CA VAL A 152 1.09 -10.19 -7.77
C VAL A 152 2.62 -10.13 -7.80
N THR A 153 3.31 -10.79 -6.87
CA THR A 153 4.78 -10.85 -6.88
C THR A 153 5.31 -11.52 -8.15
N GLU A 154 4.71 -12.63 -8.58
CA GLU A 154 5.07 -13.29 -9.84
C GLU A 154 4.84 -12.36 -11.04
N GLN A 155 3.73 -11.62 -11.08
CA GLN A 155 3.46 -10.65 -12.13
C GLN A 155 4.52 -9.55 -12.17
N GLU A 156 4.86 -8.95 -11.03
CA GLU A 156 5.87 -7.89 -10.95
C GLU A 156 7.24 -8.38 -11.41
N GLN A 157 7.61 -9.62 -11.07
CA GLN A 157 8.83 -10.27 -11.55
C GLN A 157 8.82 -10.43 -13.08
N LYS A 158 7.74 -10.98 -13.66
CA LYS A 158 7.62 -11.14 -15.12
C LYS A 158 7.60 -9.80 -15.86
N GLU A 159 7.04 -8.76 -15.25
CA GLU A 159 7.04 -7.41 -15.81
C GLU A 159 8.46 -6.81 -15.78
N GLY A 160 9.21 -7.05 -14.70
CA GLY A 160 10.64 -6.74 -14.59
C GLY A 160 11.46 -7.42 -15.69
N ASP A 161 11.32 -8.73 -15.86
CA ASP A 161 12.00 -9.50 -16.92
C ASP A 161 11.72 -8.93 -18.33
N PHE A 162 10.47 -8.56 -18.59
CA PHE A 162 10.06 -7.98 -19.87
C PHE A 162 10.73 -6.62 -20.11
N ARG A 163 10.76 -5.76 -19.09
CA ARG A 163 11.45 -4.45 -19.16
C ARG A 163 12.96 -4.63 -19.32
N LEU A 164 13.56 -5.57 -18.59
CA LEU A 164 14.99 -5.86 -18.68
C LEU A 164 15.35 -6.30 -20.10
N LYS A 165 14.55 -7.15 -20.74
CA LYS A 165 14.76 -7.58 -22.12
C LYS A 165 14.79 -6.40 -23.10
N HIS A 166 13.92 -5.40 -22.91
CA HIS A 166 13.96 -4.17 -23.71
C HIS A 166 15.21 -3.32 -23.45
N VAL A 167 15.71 -3.28 -22.22
CA VAL A 167 16.97 -2.61 -21.89
C VAL A 167 18.15 -3.30 -22.57
N GLU A 168 18.19 -4.64 -22.58
CA GLU A 168 19.21 -5.44 -23.28
C GLU A 168 19.21 -5.18 -24.79
N VAL A 169 18.02 -5.12 -25.41
CA VAL A 169 17.89 -4.81 -26.84
C VAL A 169 18.44 -3.41 -27.12
N ARG A 170 18.11 -2.43 -26.28
CA ARG A 170 18.63 -1.06 -26.41
C ARG A 170 20.14 -1.00 -26.26
N SER A 171 20.72 -1.69 -25.28
CA SER A 171 22.17 -1.67 -25.04
C SER A 171 22.96 -2.39 -26.13
N ASN A 172 22.37 -3.40 -26.79
CA ASN A 172 23.04 -4.21 -27.82
C ASN A 172 22.53 -3.91 -29.24
N THR A 173 21.97 -2.72 -29.47
CA THR A 173 21.33 -2.34 -30.74
C THR A 173 22.27 -2.51 -31.93
N GLU A 174 23.53 -2.08 -31.80
CA GLU A 174 24.52 -2.17 -32.88
C GLU A 174 24.82 -3.62 -33.27
N SER A 175 25.00 -4.51 -32.28
CA SER A 175 25.23 -5.94 -32.53
C SER A 175 24.00 -6.59 -33.18
N ILE A 176 22.79 -6.28 -32.70
CA ILE A 176 21.55 -6.81 -33.28
C ILE A 176 21.39 -6.36 -34.74
N ALA A 177 21.69 -5.10 -35.04
CA ALA A 177 21.64 -4.55 -36.39
C ALA A 177 22.71 -5.17 -37.30
N PHE A 178 23.94 -5.32 -36.81
CA PHE A 178 25.06 -5.91 -37.53
C PHE A 178 24.80 -7.39 -37.89
N TYR A 179 24.28 -8.18 -36.93
CA TYR A 179 23.94 -9.59 -37.14
C TYR A 179 22.53 -9.80 -37.73
N GLN A 180 21.80 -8.74 -38.09
CA GLN A 180 20.42 -8.79 -38.60
C GLN A 180 19.49 -9.69 -37.76
N SER A 181 19.73 -9.75 -36.44
CA SER A 181 19.07 -10.70 -35.52
C SER A 181 17.73 -10.20 -34.97
N GLY A 182 17.12 -9.18 -35.60
CA GLY A 182 15.92 -8.52 -35.11
C GLY A 182 14.70 -9.44 -35.01
N LEU A 183 14.53 -10.39 -35.93
CA LEU A 183 13.44 -11.38 -35.86
C LEU A 183 13.60 -12.33 -34.67
N THR A 184 14.83 -12.74 -34.38
CA THR A 184 15.15 -13.59 -33.24
C THR A 184 14.86 -12.88 -31.92
N GLU A 185 15.30 -11.63 -31.79
CA GLU A 185 15.01 -10.79 -30.62
C GLU A 185 13.51 -10.52 -30.45
N ASN A 186 12.76 -10.38 -31.54
CA ASN A 186 11.30 -10.26 -31.51
C ASN A 186 10.64 -11.51 -30.89
N VAL A 187 11.05 -12.71 -31.31
CA VAL A 187 10.53 -13.97 -30.76
C VAL A 187 10.82 -14.07 -29.26
N PHE A 188 12.05 -13.79 -28.83
CA PHE A 188 12.40 -13.84 -27.40
C PHE A 188 11.64 -12.81 -26.56
N THR A 189 11.48 -11.59 -27.08
CA THR A 189 10.72 -10.53 -26.40
C THR A 189 9.24 -10.91 -26.26
N ASN A 190 8.65 -11.48 -27.31
CA ASN A 190 7.27 -11.96 -27.29
C ASN A 190 7.05 -13.16 -26.35
N GLN A 191 8.04 -14.03 -26.17
CA GLN A 191 7.98 -15.11 -25.18
C GLN A 191 7.89 -14.56 -23.74
N LYS A 192 8.67 -13.52 -23.42
CA LYS A 192 8.60 -12.83 -22.12
C LYS A 192 7.25 -12.15 -21.92
N LEU A 193 6.74 -11.46 -22.93
CA LEU A 193 5.40 -10.87 -22.92
C LEU A 193 4.30 -11.91 -22.72
N GLY A 194 4.35 -13.03 -23.45
CA GLY A 194 3.38 -14.13 -23.31
C GLY A 194 3.35 -14.71 -21.90
N SER A 195 4.52 -14.84 -21.26
CA SER A 195 4.62 -15.28 -19.87
C SER A 195 3.97 -14.27 -18.90
N LEU A 196 4.23 -12.98 -19.07
CA LEU A 196 3.61 -11.91 -18.30
C LEU A 196 2.08 -11.91 -18.45
N LEU A 197 1.58 -11.97 -19.68
CA LEU A 197 0.14 -11.98 -19.97
C LEU A 197 -0.57 -13.20 -19.37
N LYS A 198 0.10 -14.37 -19.34
CA LYS A 198 -0.44 -15.57 -18.71
C LYS A 198 -0.63 -15.38 -17.20
N THR A 199 0.38 -14.82 -16.52
CA THR A 199 0.31 -14.53 -15.08
C THR A 199 -0.74 -13.44 -14.78
N GLN A 200 -0.79 -12.38 -15.58
CA GLN A 200 -1.84 -11.35 -15.47
C GLN A 200 -3.25 -11.94 -15.63
N LYS A 201 -3.46 -12.79 -16.65
CA LYS A 201 -4.76 -13.46 -16.85
C LYS A 201 -5.14 -14.34 -15.66
N LYS A 202 -4.18 -15.09 -15.09
CA LYS A 202 -4.38 -15.90 -13.89
C LYS A 202 -4.80 -15.02 -12.70
N LEU A 203 -4.13 -13.89 -12.49
CA LEU A 203 -4.47 -12.93 -11.44
C LEU A 203 -5.87 -12.31 -11.65
N PHE A 204 -6.23 -11.91 -12.87
CA PHE A 204 -7.55 -11.37 -13.16
C PHE A 204 -8.66 -12.37 -12.91
N ASN A 205 -8.50 -13.62 -13.37
CA ASN A 205 -9.47 -14.67 -13.12
C ASN A 205 -9.62 -14.96 -11.62
N TRP A 206 -8.50 -14.95 -10.88
CA TRP A 206 -8.53 -15.13 -9.43
C TRP A 206 -9.27 -13.98 -8.73
N ARG A 207 -8.99 -12.74 -9.12
CA ARG A 207 -9.68 -11.56 -8.58
C ARG A 207 -11.17 -11.55 -8.92
N PHE A 208 -11.55 -12.00 -10.13
CA PHE A 208 -12.94 -12.13 -10.53
C PHE A 208 -13.68 -13.21 -9.72
N ALA A 209 -13.02 -14.32 -9.38
CA ALA A 209 -13.62 -15.35 -8.52
C ALA A 209 -13.80 -14.90 -7.06
N LEU A 210 -13.10 -13.85 -6.64
CA LEU A 210 -13.09 -13.31 -5.28
C LEU A 210 -14.04 -12.11 -5.09
N GLY A 211 -14.45 -11.45 -6.17
CA GLY A 211 -15.37 -10.31 -6.17
C GLY A 211 -16.81 -10.72 -6.42
#